data_AF-A0A4Z1JV08-F1
#
_entry.id   AF-A0A4Z1JV08-F1
#
_cell.length_a   1.000
_cell.length_b   1.000
_cell.length_c   1.000
_cell.angle_alpha   90.00
_cell.angle_beta   90.00
_cell.angle_gamma   90.00
#
_symmetry.space_group_name_H-M   'P 1'
#
loop_
_entity.id
_entity.type
_entity.pdbx_description
1 polymer ?
#
loop_
_entity_poly.entity_id
_entity_poly.type
_entity_poly.pdbx_seq_one_letter_code
_entity_poly.pdbx_strand_id
1 'polypeptide(L)'
;MDLDIATRNKAILTVLQYLASFFHRTKYNFSGLFSDLLGLGYDGQVLQWPLRFIPGKLYNNEYANILQGAIRRLFLIREPLTMKAIVDKSTTTDLHLYVDSTPSKRREKETPTSLAMYDLEGFLVWRRLLKELGFDISAFVARELEIGGLKSIGWSQETLVELFHQDFTSFELPKSSHSVGCRPCDRCGMYGDWTELRRVDLEWRRKLRIIRTGKMNVETVDHGLLPTRGIGANIIDRTNKDTPETDYNSLPWRLVCPVNCEDGMCVAWQCENSEPPNFPPYIPKEERERLKKLRLAEEEATCPTYTMPGAFSV
;
A
#
# COMPACT_ATOMS: atom_id res chain seq x y z
N MET A 1 18.21 16.82 19.50
CA MET A 1 18.10 17.93 18.54
C MET A 1 17.80 17.28 17.22
N ASP A 2 16.52 17.21 16.83
CA ASP A 2 16.11 16.57 15.58
C ASP A 2 16.42 17.51 14.42
N LEU A 3 17.38 17.12 13.58
CA LEU A 3 17.64 17.80 12.32
C LEU A 3 16.46 17.57 11.36
N ASP A 4 16.07 18.59 10.62
CA ASP A 4 15.12 18.40 9.52
C ASP A 4 15.71 17.45 8.45
N ILE A 5 14.83 16.83 7.66
CA ILE A 5 15.21 15.80 6.69
C ILE A 5 16.24 16.32 5.67
N ALA A 6 16.11 17.57 5.22
CA ALA A 6 17.00 18.14 4.22
C ALA A 6 18.40 18.37 4.80
N THR A 7 18.50 18.90 6.01
CA THR A 7 19.78 19.07 6.70
C THR A 7 20.45 17.74 6.99
N ARG A 8 19.68 16.73 7.43
CA ARG A 8 20.19 15.36 7.64
C ARG A 8 20.73 14.77 6.35
N ASN A 9 20.00 14.87 5.24
CA ASN A 9 20.42 14.36 3.93
C ASN A 9 21.70 15.06 3.44
N LYS A 10 21.80 16.38 3.59
CA LYS A 10 22.97 17.16 3.18
C LYS A 10 24.23 16.78 3.98
N ALA A 11 24.09 16.64 5.30
CA ALA A 11 25.20 16.22 6.17
C ALA A 11 25.70 14.82 5.77
N ILE A 12 24.78 13.88 5.56
CA ILE A 12 25.12 12.50 5.21
C ILE A 12 25.75 12.41 3.83
N LEU A 13 25.24 13.15 2.84
CA LEU A 13 25.87 13.22 1.53
C LEU A 13 27.31 13.73 1.61
N THR A 14 27.57 14.73 2.47
CA THR A 14 28.93 15.25 2.71
C THR A 14 29.84 14.18 3.30
N VAL A 15 29.34 13.41 4.29
CA VAL A 15 30.09 12.28 4.88
C VAL A 15 30.39 11.20 3.83
N LEU A 16 29.39 10.82 3.02
CA LEU A 16 29.58 9.83 1.95
C LEU A 16 30.63 10.28 0.93
N GLN A 17 30.59 11.55 0.53
CA GLN A 17 31.56 12.14 -0.39
C GLN A 17 32.97 12.18 0.21
N TYR A 18 33.10 12.50 1.50
CA TYR A 18 34.38 12.47 2.20
C TYR A 18 34.97 11.05 2.28
N LEU A 19 34.11 10.05 2.48
CA LEU A 19 34.50 8.64 2.54
C LEU A 19 34.67 7.98 1.16
N ALA A 20 34.38 8.69 0.07
CA ALA A 20 34.41 8.13 -1.29
C ALA A 20 35.74 7.45 -1.63
N SER A 21 36.87 8.10 -1.32
CA SER A 21 38.20 7.54 -1.60
C SER A 21 38.45 6.25 -0.84
N PHE A 22 37.93 6.12 0.38
CA PHE A 22 38.03 4.90 1.18
C PHE A 22 37.20 3.78 0.55
N PHE A 23 35.95 4.06 0.17
CA PHE A 23 35.08 3.07 -0.47
C PHE A 23 35.66 2.53 -1.79
N HIS A 24 36.24 3.41 -2.61
CA HIS A 24 36.87 3.00 -3.87
C HIS A 24 38.10 2.12 -3.67
N ARG A 25 38.94 2.40 -2.67
CA ARG A 25 40.15 1.61 -2.39
C ARG A 25 39.85 0.23 -1.83
N THR A 26 38.71 0.07 -1.15
CA THR A 26 38.37 -1.15 -0.41
C THR A 26 37.45 -2.10 -1.18
N LYS A 27 37.10 -1.81 -2.45
CA LYS A 27 36.07 -2.54 -3.21
C LYS A 27 34.76 -2.66 -2.41
N TYR A 28 34.36 -1.55 -1.79
CA TYR A 28 33.24 -1.52 -0.88
C TYR A 28 31.92 -1.95 -1.55
N ASN A 29 31.04 -2.60 -0.78
CA ASN A 29 29.75 -3.08 -1.26
C ASN A 29 28.73 -1.92 -1.32
N PHE A 30 28.71 -1.21 -2.45
CA PHE A 30 27.76 -0.11 -2.68
C PHE A 30 26.29 -0.56 -2.71
N SER A 31 25.99 -1.82 -3.05
CA SER A 31 24.63 -2.38 -2.96
C SER A 31 24.17 -2.50 -1.50
N GLY A 32 25.08 -2.94 -0.62
CA GLY A 32 24.84 -2.98 0.83
C GLY A 32 24.60 -1.59 1.40
N LEU A 33 25.47 -0.63 1.06
CA LEU A 33 25.30 0.77 1.47
C LEU A 33 23.99 1.38 0.98
N PHE A 34 23.62 1.11 -0.27
CA PHE A 34 22.33 1.56 -0.80
C PHE A 34 21.17 0.98 0.01
N SER A 35 21.21 -0.33 0.29
CA SER A 35 20.20 -1.00 1.11
C SER A 35 20.11 -0.42 2.52
N ASP A 36 21.24 -0.12 3.15
CA ASP A 36 21.29 0.46 4.50
C ASP A 36 20.74 1.89 4.51
N LEU A 37 21.17 2.73 3.57
CA LEU A 37 20.66 4.11 3.45
C LEU A 37 19.17 4.12 3.12
N LEU A 38 18.73 3.22 2.23
CA LEU A 38 17.32 3.00 1.94
C LEU A 38 16.60 2.63 3.22
N GLY A 39 17.14 1.69 4.00
CA GLY A 39 16.66 1.22 5.30
C GLY A 39 16.52 2.32 6.36
N LEU A 40 17.44 3.27 6.39
CA LEU A 40 17.45 4.42 7.29
C LEU A 40 16.54 5.56 6.83
N GLY A 41 15.87 5.42 5.69
CA GLY A 41 14.90 6.40 5.19
C GLY A 41 15.53 7.64 4.57
N TYR A 42 16.75 7.50 4.03
CA TYR A 42 17.34 8.53 3.16
C TYR A 42 16.67 8.50 1.77
N ASP A 43 16.71 9.63 1.07
CA ASP A 43 16.17 9.81 -0.28
C ASP A 43 17.05 10.75 -1.12
N GLY A 44 16.59 11.06 -2.34
CA GLY A 44 17.24 11.98 -3.26
C GLY A 44 18.72 11.67 -3.52
N GLN A 45 19.56 12.70 -3.43
CA GLN A 45 20.98 12.61 -3.77
C GLN A 45 21.75 11.62 -2.89
N VAL A 46 21.32 11.40 -1.65
CA VAL A 46 21.97 10.44 -0.74
C VAL A 46 21.87 9.02 -1.28
N LEU A 47 20.73 8.65 -1.86
CA LEU A 47 20.50 7.34 -2.47
C LEU A 47 21.03 7.24 -3.90
N GLN A 48 20.98 8.33 -4.66
CA GLN A 48 21.54 8.35 -6.01
C GLN A 48 23.07 8.22 -6.00
N TRP A 49 23.73 8.73 -4.96
CA TRP A 49 25.18 8.68 -4.84
C TRP A 49 25.74 7.24 -4.89
N PRO A 50 25.36 6.30 -4.00
CA PRO A 50 25.85 4.92 -4.06
C PRO A 50 25.38 4.18 -5.33
N LEU A 51 24.17 4.46 -5.84
CA LEU A 51 23.67 3.80 -7.07
C LEU A 51 24.59 4.01 -8.28
N ARG A 52 25.21 5.19 -8.40
CA ARG A 52 26.15 5.51 -9.49
C ARG A 52 27.41 4.66 -9.48
N PHE A 53 27.78 4.12 -8.31
CA PHE A 53 29.00 3.34 -8.12
C PHE A 53 28.78 1.84 -8.13
N ILE A 54 27.54 1.36 -8.33
CA ILE A 54 27.24 -0.07 -8.47
C ILE A 54 27.42 -0.45 -9.95
N PRO A 55 28.50 -1.19 -10.32
CA PRO A 55 28.67 -1.65 -11.69
C PRO A 55 27.67 -2.78 -11.97
N GLY A 56 26.85 -2.62 -13.01
CA GLY A 56 25.86 -3.63 -13.37
C GLY A 56 24.66 -3.67 -12.42
N LYS A 57 24.37 -4.87 -11.89
CA LYS A 57 23.14 -5.20 -11.19
C LYS A 57 23.23 -5.01 -9.67
N LEU A 58 22.11 -4.65 -9.06
CA LEU A 58 21.93 -4.60 -7.61
C LEU A 58 22.08 -6.01 -7.03
N TYR A 59 22.83 -6.11 -5.95
CA TYR A 59 22.96 -7.34 -5.20
C TYR A 59 21.95 -7.35 -4.06
N ASN A 60 20.94 -8.20 -4.18
CA ASN A 60 20.01 -8.49 -3.09
C ASN A 60 20.66 -9.47 -2.11
N ASN A 61 20.36 -9.34 -0.83
CA ASN A 61 20.71 -10.38 0.15
C ASN A 61 19.52 -11.33 0.34
N GLU A 62 19.76 -12.50 0.93
CA GLU A 62 18.75 -13.56 1.11
C GLU A 62 17.51 -13.10 1.92
N TYR A 63 17.63 -12.00 2.66
CA TYR A 63 16.62 -11.49 3.59
C TYR A 63 16.05 -10.13 3.15
N ALA A 64 16.54 -9.53 2.06
CA ALA A 64 16.20 -8.17 1.68
C ALA A 64 16.37 -7.99 0.17
N ASN A 65 15.22 -7.78 -0.48
CA ASN A 65 15.15 -7.34 -1.86
C ASN A 65 15.02 -5.80 -1.89
N ILE A 66 16.02 -5.16 -2.46
CA ILE A 66 16.13 -3.70 -2.55
C ILE A 66 14.92 -3.11 -3.30
N LEU A 67 14.50 -3.76 -4.38
CA LEU A 67 13.37 -3.32 -5.19
C LEU A 67 12.06 -3.36 -4.39
N GLN A 68 11.74 -4.46 -3.73
CA GLN A 68 10.55 -4.56 -2.87
C GLN A 68 10.62 -3.57 -1.69
N GLY A 69 11.80 -3.39 -1.10
CA GLY A 69 12.04 -2.40 -0.04
C GLY A 69 11.79 -0.96 -0.50
N ALA A 70 12.21 -0.62 -1.72
CA ALA A 70 11.96 0.70 -2.30
C ALA A 70 10.47 0.93 -2.58
N ILE A 71 9.76 -0.06 -3.13
CA ILE A 71 8.31 0.02 -3.34
C ILE A 71 7.58 0.18 -2.00
N ARG A 72 7.97 -0.58 -0.96
CA ARG A 72 7.46 -0.47 0.43
C ARG A 72 7.59 0.93 1.03
N ARG A 73 8.58 1.69 0.58
CA ARG A 73 8.87 3.06 1.01
C ARG A 73 8.33 4.14 0.07
N LEU A 74 7.40 3.77 -0.83
CA LEU A 74 6.71 4.65 -1.77
C LEU A 74 7.62 5.29 -2.83
N PHE A 75 8.71 4.63 -3.23
CA PHE A 75 9.64 5.21 -4.21
C PHE A 75 9.04 5.37 -5.61
N LEU A 76 8.04 4.56 -5.96
CA LEU A 76 7.25 4.75 -7.18
C LEU A 76 6.61 6.14 -7.24
N ILE A 77 6.23 6.70 -6.09
CA ILE A 77 5.54 8.00 -6.00
C ILE A 77 6.55 9.12 -5.70
N ARG A 78 7.38 8.93 -4.67
CA ARG A 78 8.28 9.97 -4.14
C ARG A 78 9.51 10.22 -5.01
N GLU A 79 10.05 9.16 -5.60
CA GLU A 79 11.39 9.12 -6.15
C GLU A 79 11.43 8.32 -7.48
N PRO A 80 10.58 8.66 -8.47
CA PRO A 80 10.41 7.84 -9.68
C PRO A 80 11.70 7.69 -10.49
N LEU A 81 12.59 8.69 -10.47
CA LEU A 81 13.90 8.61 -11.14
C LEU A 81 14.84 7.63 -10.44
N THR A 82 14.90 7.68 -9.11
CA THR A 82 15.68 6.72 -8.32
C THR A 82 15.10 5.31 -8.50
N MET A 83 13.78 5.19 -8.51
CA MET A 83 13.08 3.93 -8.78
C MET A 83 13.40 3.37 -10.16
N LYS A 84 13.44 4.20 -11.21
CA LYS A 84 13.88 3.80 -12.55
C LYS A 84 15.28 3.19 -12.54
N ALA A 85 16.23 3.85 -11.86
CA ALA A 85 17.59 3.35 -11.73
C ALA A 85 17.65 2.02 -10.96
N ILE A 86 16.81 1.84 -9.93
CA ILE A 86 16.69 0.56 -9.22
C ILE A 86 16.18 -0.54 -10.16
N VAL A 87 15.13 -0.29 -10.93
CA VAL A 87 14.57 -1.29 -11.87
C VAL A 87 15.57 -1.64 -12.97
N ASP A 88 16.22 -0.64 -13.57
CA ASP A 88 17.25 -0.84 -14.60
C ASP A 88 18.43 -1.70 -14.07
N LYS A 89 18.84 -1.46 -12.82
CA LYS A 89 19.87 -2.24 -12.15
C LYS A 89 19.34 -3.53 -11.50
N SER A 90 18.06 -3.83 -11.54
CA SER A 90 17.51 -5.10 -11.01
C SER A 90 17.69 -6.22 -12.03
N THR A 91 17.86 -7.47 -11.57
CA THR A 91 17.81 -8.63 -12.48
C THR A 91 16.36 -8.88 -12.92
N THR A 92 16.14 -9.52 -14.07
CA THR A 92 14.78 -9.90 -14.47
C THR A 92 14.10 -10.78 -13.43
N THR A 93 14.89 -11.58 -12.70
CA THR A 93 14.40 -12.46 -11.65
C THR A 93 13.86 -11.63 -10.47
N ASP A 94 14.56 -10.57 -10.07
CA ASP A 94 14.14 -9.70 -8.96
C ASP A 94 12.79 -9.01 -9.20
N LEU A 95 12.40 -8.81 -10.46
CA LEU A 95 11.12 -8.18 -10.84
C LEU A 95 9.92 -9.08 -10.55
N HIS A 96 10.14 -10.39 -10.47
CA HIS A 96 9.10 -11.41 -10.31
C HIS A 96 9.22 -12.16 -8.97
N LEU A 97 10.34 -12.01 -8.26
CA LEU A 97 10.58 -12.71 -7.01
C LEU A 97 9.96 -12.00 -5.81
N TYR A 98 9.37 -12.80 -4.93
CA TYR A 98 9.11 -12.44 -3.55
C TYR A 98 10.29 -12.90 -2.69
N VAL A 99 10.95 -11.97 -1.99
CA VAL A 99 11.89 -12.29 -0.91
C VAL A 99 11.21 -11.99 0.41
N ASP A 100 11.04 -13.02 1.24
CA ASP A 100 10.48 -12.85 2.59
C ASP A 100 11.54 -12.24 3.50
N SER A 101 11.36 -10.97 3.83
CA SER A 101 12.28 -10.26 4.73
C SER A 101 11.99 -10.51 6.21
N THR A 102 10.99 -11.33 6.56
CA THR A 102 10.53 -11.48 7.95
C THR A 102 10.22 -12.94 8.31
N PRO A 103 10.66 -13.44 9.49
CA PRO A 103 10.22 -14.74 10.01
C PRO A 103 8.70 -14.83 10.24
N SER A 104 8.02 -13.68 10.30
CA SER A 104 6.57 -13.62 10.40
C SER A 104 5.96 -13.85 9.02
N LYS A 105 5.30 -15.00 8.83
CA LYS A 105 4.46 -15.40 7.67
C LYS A 105 3.29 -14.43 7.36
N ARG A 106 3.37 -13.16 7.75
CA ARG A 106 2.29 -12.17 7.69
C ARG A 106 2.07 -11.61 6.29
N ARG A 107 3.04 -11.78 5.38
CA ARG A 107 2.97 -11.26 4.03
C ARG A 107 2.71 -12.42 3.07
N GLU A 108 1.68 -12.29 2.26
CA GLU A 108 1.51 -13.13 1.08
C GLU A 108 2.74 -12.96 0.16
N LYS A 109 2.95 -13.87 -0.79
CA LYS A 109 4.09 -13.83 -1.71
C LYS A 109 4.00 -12.64 -2.67
N GLU A 110 4.30 -11.46 -2.14
CA GLU A 110 4.12 -10.14 -2.72
C GLU A 110 5.25 -9.80 -3.70
N THR A 111 5.04 -10.00 -5.00
CA THR A 111 5.99 -9.55 -6.02
C THR A 111 6.02 -8.01 -6.14
N PRO A 112 7.06 -7.42 -6.75
CA PRO A 112 7.07 -5.99 -7.08
C PRO A 112 5.79 -5.50 -7.78
N THR A 113 5.23 -6.32 -8.69
CA THR A 113 3.96 -6.00 -9.36
C THR A 113 2.79 -5.99 -8.38
N SER A 114 2.60 -7.04 -7.57
CA SER A 114 1.50 -7.08 -6.60
C SER A 114 1.62 -5.95 -5.58
N LEU A 115 2.85 -5.56 -5.25
CA LEU A 115 3.16 -4.46 -4.37
C LEU A 115 2.82 -3.09 -4.95
N ALA A 116 3.07 -2.89 -6.25
CA ALA A 116 2.69 -1.68 -6.95
C ALA A 116 1.16 -1.56 -7.08
N MET A 117 0.43 -2.68 -7.07
CA MET A 117 -1.04 -2.71 -7.15
C MET A 117 -1.76 -2.29 -5.86
N TYR A 118 -1.05 -1.90 -4.80
CA TYR A 118 -1.67 -1.46 -3.55
C TYR A 118 -2.38 -0.12 -3.69
N ASP A 119 -1.88 0.74 -4.56
CA ASP A 119 -2.47 2.02 -4.91
C ASP A 119 -2.33 2.28 -6.41
N LEU A 120 -3.27 3.04 -6.98
CA LEU A 120 -3.31 3.27 -8.43
C LEU A 120 -2.08 4.06 -8.90
N GLU A 121 -1.64 5.06 -8.15
CA GLU A 121 -0.54 5.95 -8.52
C GLU A 121 0.78 5.18 -8.66
N GLY A 122 1.10 4.35 -7.66
CA GLY A 122 2.24 3.42 -7.68
C GLY A 122 2.16 2.46 -8.86
N PHE A 123 0.99 1.86 -9.12
CA PHE A 123 0.81 0.96 -10.26
C PHE A 123 1.05 1.66 -11.61
N LEU A 124 0.54 2.89 -11.78
CA LEU A 124 0.72 3.66 -13.01
C LEU A 124 2.20 3.99 -13.27
N VAL A 125 2.95 4.34 -12.23
CA VAL A 125 4.39 4.57 -12.35
C VAL A 125 5.12 3.26 -12.64
N TRP A 126 4.79 2.17 -11.95
CA TRP A 126 5.39 0.85 -12.19
C TRP A 126 5.23 0.43 -13.66
N ARG A 127 4.00 0.52 -14.17
CA ARG A 127 3.66 0.26 -15.57
C ARG A 127 4.48 1.13 -16.53
N ARG A 128 4.60 2.43 -16.24
CA ARG A 128 5.36 3.37 -17.07
C ARG A 128 6.84 2.99 -17.11
N LEU A 129 7.43 2.68 -15.97
CA LEU A 129 8.84 2.29 -15.87
C LEU A 129 9.14 1.02 -16.66
N LEU A 130 8.27 0.01 -16.59
CA LEU A 130 8.41 -1.21 -17.38
C LEU A 130 8.38 -0.91 -18.89
N LYS A 131 7.47 -0.05 -19.35
CA LYS A 131 7.42 0.37 -20.76
C LYS A 131 8.66 1.18 -21.18
N GLU A 132 9.08 2.15 -20.37
CA GLU A 132 10.26 2.98 -20.64
C GLU A 132 11.57 2.19 -20.70
N LEU A 133 11.66 1.09 -19.95
CA LEU A 133 12.82 0.20 -19.94
C LEU A 133 12.73 -0.89 -21.02
N GLY A 134 11.70 -0.86 -21.88
CA GLY A 134 11.57 -1.75 -23.02
C GLY A 134 11.11 -3.17 -22.69
N PHE A 135 10.46 -3.39 -21.55
CA PHE A 135 9.88 -4.69 -21.24
C PHE A 135 8.68 -4.97 -22.15
N ASP A 136 8.66 -6.16 -22.77
CA ASP A 136 7.43 -6.70 -23.36
C ASP A 136 6.47 -7.07 -22.25
N ILE A 137 5.35 -6.35 -22.17
CA ILE A 137 4.34 -6.52 -21.14
C ILE A 137 3.72 -7.91 -21.18
N SER A 138 3.52 -8.49 -22.37
CA SER A 138 2.89 -9.82 -22.48
C SER A 138 3.82 -10.90 -21.92
N ALA A 139 5.09 -10.88 -22.33
CA ALA A 139 6.11 -11.80 -21.80
C ALA A 139 6.37 -11.57 -20.30
N PHE A 140 6.39 -10.32 -19.85
CA PHE A 140 6.54 -9.97 -18.44
C PHE A 140 5.40 -10.56 -17.60
N VAL A 141 4.15 -10.39 -18.04
CA VAL A 141 2.97 -10.92 -17.34
C VAL A 141 2.97 -12.44 -17.31
N ALA A 142 3.35 -13.11 -18.40
CA ALA A 142 3.45 -14.57 -18.43
C ALA A 142 4.42 -15.07 -17.35
N ARG A 143 5.60 -14.44 -17.25
CA ARG A 143 6.61 -14.78 -16.24
C ARG A 143 6.18 -14.44 -14.81
N GLU A 144 5.50 -13.31 -14.64
CA GLU A 144 4.92 -12.90 -13.35
C GLU A 144 3.92 -13.93 -12.82
N LEU A 145 3.10 -14.52 -13.69
CA LEU A 145 2.12 -15.53 -13.30
C LEU A 145 2.72 -16.93 -13.10
N GLU A 146 3.86 -17.21 -13.73
CA GLU A 146 4.61 -18.45 -13.55
C GLU A 146 5.32 -18.47 -12.20
N ILE A 147 5.96 -17.35 -11.82
CA ILE A 147 6.83 -17.27 -10.63
C ILE A 147 6.10 -16.69 -9.41
N GLY A 148 5.23 -15.71 -9.63
CA GLY A 148 4.62 -14.89 -8.58
C GLY A 148 3.37 -15.49 -7.93
N GLY A 149 2.88 -14.81 -6.89
CA GLY A 149 1.66 -15.18 -6.16
C GLY A 149 0.35 -14.78 -6.84
N LEU A 150 0.40 -13.94 -7.88
CA LEU A 150 -0.80 -13.36 -8.50
C LEU A 150 -1.76 -14.42 -9.08
N LYS A 151 -1.23 -15.52 -9.63
CA LYS A 151 -2.04 -16.64 -10.13
C LYS A 151 -2.87 -17.29 -9.03
N SER A 152 -2.32 -17.45 -7.82
CA SER A 152 -3.03 -18.07 -6.70
C SER A 152 -4.19 -17.23 -6.16
N ILE A 153 -4.16 -15.92 -6.40
CA ILE A 153 -5.24 -15.00 -5.99
C ILE A 153 -6.21 -14.68 -7.13
N GLY A 154 -6.19 -15.48 -8.21
CA GLY A 154 -7.20 -15.44 -9.28
C GLY A 154 -6.87 -14.57 -10.50
N TRP A 155 -5.64 -14.09 -10.66
CA TRP A 155 -5.23 -13.41 -11.90
C TRP A 155 -4.96 -14.42 -13.02
N SER A 156 -5.53 -14.14 -14.19
CA SER A 156 -5.20 -14.82 -15.45
C SER A 156 -4.25 -13.96 -16.29
N GLN A 157 -3.61 -14.55 -17.30
CA GLN A 157 -2.77 -13.80 -18.23
C GLN A 157 -3.58 -12.71 -18.94
N GLU A 158 -4.78 -13.04 -19.40
CA GLU A 158 -5.67 -12.11 -20.09
C GLU A 158 -6.05 -10.91 -19.20
N THR A 159 -6.52 -11.16 -17.98
CA THR A 159 -6.95 -10.09 -17.06
C THR A 159 -5.80 -9.23 -16.57
N LEU A 160 -4.62 -9.81 -16.36
CA LEU A 160 -3.44 -9.07 -15.95
C LEU A 160 -2.84 -8.27 -17.11
N VAL A 161 -2.82 -8.80 -18.34
CA VAL A 161 -2.45 -8.02 -19.53
C VAL A 161 -3.43 -6.86 -19.72
N GLU A 162 -4.74 -7.09 -19.61
CA GLU A 162 -5.77 -6.05 -19.71
C GLU A 162 -5.51 -4.91 -18.71
N LEU A 163 -5.21 -5.24 -17.45
CA LEU A 163 -4.86 -4.25 -16.43
C LEU A 163 -3.69 -3.34 -16.87
N PHE A 164 -2.67 -3.89 -17.52
CA PHE A 164 -1.52 -3.11 -18.00
C PHE A 164 -1.85 -2.25 -19.23
N HIS A 165 -2.87 -2.60 -20.02
CA HIS A 165 -3.27 -1.85 -21.21
C HIS A 165 -4.39 -0.84 -20.95
N GLN A 166 -5.20 -1.05 -19.92
CA GLN A 166 -6.33 -0.20 -19.58
C GLN A 166 -5.92 1.25 -19.28
N ASP A 167 -6.71 2.21 -19.75
CA ASP A 167 -6.54 3.62 -19.39
C ASP A 167 -7.26 3.95 -18.07
N PHE A 168 -6.56 4.69 -17.20
CA PHE A 168 -7.04 5.10 -15.87
C PHE A 168 -7.03 6.63 -15.71
N THR A 169 -7.02 7.38 -16.82
CA THR A 169 -7.04 8.86 -16.83
C THR A 169 -8.23 9.47 -16.07
N SER A 170 -9.34 8.75 -15.93
CA SER A 170 -10.55 9.22 -15.24
C SER A 170 -10.57 9.00 -13.73
N PHE A 171 -9.52 8.42 -13.14
CA PHE A 171 -9.49 8.19 -11.70
C PHE A 171 -9.00 9.42 -10.92
N GLU A 172 -9.83 9.90 -10.01
CA GLU A 172 -9.42 10.92 -9.06
C GLU A 172 -8.54 10.30 -7.97
N LEU A 173 -7.26 10.68 -7.94
CA LEU A 173 -6.34 10.26 -6.89
C LEU A 173 -6.58 11.07 -5.60
N PRO A 174 -6.52 10.44 -4.42
CA PRO A 174 -6.65 11.16 -3.17
C PRO A 174 -5.43 12.08 -3.00
N LYS A 175 -5.66 13.35 -2.64
CA LYS A 175 -4.57 14.32 -2.42
C LYS A 175 -3.66 13.82 -1.30
N SER A 176 -2.34 13.89 -1.52
CA SER A 176 -1.36 13.58 -0.47
C SER A 176 -1.44 14.61 0.65
N SER A 177 -1.63 14.17 1.89
CA SER A 177 -1.69 15.05 3.07
C SER A 177 -0.33 15.30 3.73
N HIS A 178 0.72 14.57 3.32
CA HIS A 178 2.06 14.66 3.93
C HIS A 178 3.14 15.00 2.90
N SER A 179 4.17 15.75 3.34
CA SER A 179 5.32 16.19 2.51
C SER A 179 6.15 15.03 1.91
N VAL A 180 5.97 13.84 2.47
CA VAL A 180 6.68 12.61 2.09
C VAL A 180 5.80 11.73 1.17
N GLY A 181 4.64 12.22 0.74
CA GLY A 181 3.71 11.47 -0.12
C GLY A 181 2.97 10.32 0.57
N CYS A 182 3.24 10.06 1.85
CA CYS A 182 2.47 9.11 2.64
C CYS A 182 1.09 9.68 2.99
N ARG A 183 0.12 8.78 3.14
CA ARG A 183 -1.26 9.12 3.51
C ARG A 183 -1.60 8.35 4.80
N PRO A 184 -2.27 8.96 5.78
CA PRO A 184 -2.67 8.24 6.98
C PRO A 184 -3.70 7.16 6.62
N CYS A 185 -3.80 6.13 7.47
CA CYS A 185 -4.89 5.19 7.39
C CYS A 185 -6.19 5.88 7.80
N ASP A 186 -7.22 5.86 6.96
CA ASP A 186 -8.52 6.49 7.26
C ASP A 186 -9.20 5.84 8.48
N ARG A 187 -8.85 4.59 8.81
CA ARG A 187 -9.39 3.88 9.99
C ARG A 187 -8.68 4.25 11.28
N CYS A 188 -7.35 4.17 11.30
CA CYS A 188 -6.58 4.30 12.54
C CYS A 188 -5.70 5.55 12.62
N GLY A 189 -5.74 6.44 11.62
CA GLY A 189 -4.96 7.68 11.56
C GLY A 189 -3.44 7.51 11.38
N MET A 190 -2.92 6.29 11.49
CA MET A 190 -1.48 6.02 11.45
C MET A 190 -0.89 6.22 10.05
N TYR A 191 0.33 6.77 9.98
CA TYR A 191 1.14 6.87 8.75
C TYR A 191 1.96 5.60 8.45
N GLY A 192 2.04 4.68 9.41
CA GLY A 192 2.76 3.41 9.30
C GLY A 192 4.14 3.53 9.95
N ASP A 193 4.85 2.40 10.03
CA ASP A 193 6.27 2.42 10.35
C ASP A 193 7.06 2.92 9.13
N TRP A 194 8.24 3.50 9.35
CA TRP A 194 9.18 3.91 8.32
C TRP A 194 9.54 2.78 7.34
N THR A 195 9.32 1.53 7.75
CA THR A 195 9.53 0.33 6.94
C THR A 195 8.36 -0.02 6.02
N GLU A 196 7.15 0.49 6.28
CA GLU A 196 5.92 0.21 5.51
C GLU A 196 5.02 1.46 5.47
N LEU A 197 5.37 2.37 4.55
CA LEU A 197 4.64 3.63 4.34
C LEU A 197 3.41 3.46 3.45
N ARG A 198 3.25 2.29 2.82
CA ARG A 198 2.18 2.03 1.85
C ARG A 198 0.81 1.91 2.49
N ARG A 199 -0.19 2.34 1.73
CA ARG A 199 -1.60 2.13 2.04
C ARG A 199 -2.25 1.37 0.91
N VAL A 200 -3.29 0.63 1.26
CA VAL A 200 -4.14 -0.01 0.28
C VAL A 200 -5.28 0.94 -0.03
N ASP A 201 -5.41 1.31 -1.31
CA ASP A 201 -6.57 2.01 -1.83
C ASP A 201 -7.69 0.99 -2.10
N LEU A 202 -8.75 1.06 -1.28
CA LEU A 202 -9.89 0.15 -1.35
C LEU A 202 -10.74 0.36 -2.61
N GLU A 203 -10.82 1.58 -3.13
CA GLU A 203 -11.53 1.87 -4.37
C GLU A 203 -10.77 1.27 -5.56
N TRP A 204 -9.45 1.45 -5.56
CA TRP A 204 -8.58 0.80 -6.53
C TRP A 204 -8.68 -0.73 -6.45
N ARG A 205 -8.65 -1.30 -5.25
CA ARG A 205 -8.84 -2.75 -5.03
C ARG A 205 -10.18 -3.26 -5.55
N ARG A 206 -11.27 -2.49 -5.44
CA ARG A 206 -12.57 -2.85 -6.05
C ARG A 206 -12.43 -2.96 -7.57
N LYS A 207 -11.78 -2.01 -8.23
CA LYS A 207 -11.57 -2.07 -9.69
C LYS A 207 -10.65 -3.23 -10.10
N LEU A 208 -9.58 -3.48 -9.35
CA LEU A 208 -8.73 -4.65 -9.55
C LEU A 208 -9.53 -5.96 -9.51
N ARG A 209 -10.50 -6.08 -8.58
CA ARG A 209 -11.39 -7.25 -8.52
C ARG A 209 -12.29 -7.37 -9.74
N ILE A 210 -12.87 -6.26 -10.21
CA ILE A 210 -13.74 -6.26 -11.41
C ILE A 210 -12.96 -6.76 -12.63
N ILE A 211 -11.75 -6.25 -12.82
CA ILE A 211 -10.84 -6.67 -13.91
C ILE A 211 -10.49 -8.15 -13.74
N ARG A 212 -10.02 -8.55 -12.54
CA ARG A 212 -9.62 -9.93 -12.23
C ARG A 212 -10.75 -10.95 -12.47
N THR A 213 -11.99 -10.58 -12.19
CA THR A 213 -13.16 -11.47 -12.34
C THR A 213 -13.80 -11.42 -13.73
N GLY A 214 -13.28 -10.58 -14.65
CA GLY A 214 -13.84 -10.42 -15.98
C GLY A 214 -15.25 -9.80 -15.99
N LYS A 215 -15.68 -9.17 -14.90
CA LYS A 215 -17.04 -8.60 -14.74
C LYS A 215 -17.22 -7.21 -15.35
N MET A 216 -16.36 -6.81 -16.29
CA MET A 216 -16.40 -5.48 -16.92
C MET A 216 -17.70 -5.16 -17.67
N ASN A 217 -18.58 -6.14 -17.89
CA ASN A 217 -19.84 -6.00 -18.64
C ASN A 217 -21.09 -5.77 -17.78
N VAL A 218 -20.97 -5.47 -16.48
CA VAL A 218 -22.12 -4.99 -15.70
C VAL A 218 -22.07 -3.48 -15.66
N GLU A 219 -22.92 -2.89 -16.49
CA GLU A 219 -23.19 -1.47 -16.66
C GLU A 219 -22.84 -0.64 -15.42
N THR A 220 -21.88 0.25 -15.60
CA THR A 220 -21.86 1.48 -14.83
C THR A 220 -23.15 2.18 -15.22
N VAL A 221 -24.17 2.09 -14.37
CA VAL A 221 -25.34 2.96 -14.45
C VAL A 221 -24.81 4.37 -14.23
N ASP A 222 -24.53 5.01 -15.36
CA ASP A 222 -24.22 6.42 -15.48
C ASP A 222 -25.49 7.18 -15.12
N HIS A 223 -25.67 7.45 -13.83
CA HIS A 223 -26.62 8.47 -13.38
C HIS A 223 -26.01 9.85 -13.68
N GLY A 224 -26.00 10.20 -14.96
CA GLY A 224 -25.35 11.42 -15.43
C GLY A 224 -25.72 11.77 -16.85
N LEU A 225 -26.85 12.47 -17.01
CA LEU A 225 -27.34 13.17 -18.22
C LEU A 225 -28.26 12.34 -19.13
N LEU A 226 -29.51 12.16 -18.70
CA LEU A 226 -30.61 12.01 -19.66
C LEU A 226 -31.01 13.38 -20.23
N PRO A 227 -31.29 13.44 -21.55
CA PRO A 227 -31.55 14.67 -22.29
C PRO A 227 -32.97 15.17 -22.01
N THR A 228 -33.09 16.49 -21.90
CA THR A 228 -34.35 17.21 -21.82
C THR A 228 -35.14 17.01 -23.12
N ARG A 229 -36.24 16.25 -23.06
CA ARG A 229 -37.37 16.39 -23.99
C ARG A 229 -38.66 16.12 -23.25
N GLY A 230 -39.49 17.15 -23.15
CA GLY A 230 -40.64 17.18 -22.26
C GLY A 230 -41.93 16.56 -22.81
N ILE A 231 -42.91 16.68 -21.91
CA ILE A 231 -44.38 16.66 -22.07
C ILE A 231 -45.05 15.28 -21.97
N GLY A 232 -45.77 15.09 -20.85
CA GLY A 232 -47.02 14.30 -20.86
C GLY A 232 -47.41 13.57 -19.57
N ALA A 233 -48.26 14.21 -18.76
CA ALA A 233 -49.32 13.63 -17.91
C ALA A 233 -48.99 12.97 -16.54
N ASN A 234 -49.23 13.79 -15.50
CA ASN A 234 -49.91 13.52 -14.22
C ASN A 234 -50.33 12.08 -13.89
N ILE A 235 -49.76 11.52 -12.81
CA ILE A 235 -50.53 10.83 -11.77
C ILE A 235 -49.93 11.21 -10.41
N ILE A 236 -50.79 11.78 -9.55
CA ILE A 236 -50.53 12.07 -8.15
C ILE A 236 -50.66 10.74 -7.40
N ASP A 237 -49.60 10.29 -6.73
CA ASP A 237 -49.80 9.55 -5.49
C ASP A 237 -48.80 9.99 -4.42
N ARG A 238 -49.37 10.41 -3.29
CA ARG A 238 -48.68 10.88 -2.09
C ARG A 238 -48.38 9.65 -1.27
N THR A 239 -47.10 9.31 -1.12
CA THR A 239 -46.66 8.64 0.09
C THR A 239 -45.28 9.16 0.49
N ASN A 240 -45.25 9.86 1.62
CA ASN A 240 -44.04 10.22 2.33
C ASN A 240 -43.16 8.98 2.53
N LYS A 241 -41.95 9.04 2.00
CA LYS A 241 -40.76 8.48 2.62
C LYS A 241 -39.58 9.33 2.19
N ASP A 242 -39.32 10.37 2.99
CA ASP A 242 -37.98 10.94 3.14
C ASP A 242 -37.06 9.80 3.59
N THR A 243 -36.57 9.07 2.60
CA THR A 243 -35.42 8.19 2.77
C THR A 243 -34.28 9.06 2.27
N PRO A 244 -33.31 9.47 3.12
CA PRO A 244 -32.10 10.02 2.57
C PRO A 244 -31.57 8.93 1.63
N GLU A 245 -31.37 9.28 0.35
CA GLU A 245 -30.59 8.46 -0.56
C GLU A 245 -29.20 8.35 0.07
N THR A 246 -29.03 7.36 0.94
CA THR A 246 -27.73 6.99 1.46
C THR A 246 -26.97 6.52 0.24
N ASP A 247 -25.96 7.27 -0.16
CA ASP A 247 -25.01 6.92 -1.20
C ASP A 247 -24.26 5.64 -0.77
N TYR A 248 -24.91 4.48 -0.97
CA TYR A 248 -24.47 3.14 -0.60
C TYR A 248 -23.18 2.73 -1.33
N ASN A 249 -22.67 3.56 -2.24
CA ASN A 249 -21.48 3.27 -3.03
C ASN A 249 -20.19 3.81 -2.39
N SER A 250 -20.28 4.80 -1.51
CA SER A 250 -19.10 5.38 -0.85
C SER A 250 -18.54 4.42 0.21
N LEU A 251 -17.26 4.07 0.08
CA LEU A 251 -16.58 3.27 1.09
C LEU A 251 -16.38 4.12 2.36
N PRO A 252 -16.58 3.56 3.57
CA PRO A 252 -16.34 4.28 4.81
C PRO A 252 -14.86 4.67 5.00
N TRP A 253 -13.95 3.94 4.33
CA TRP A 253 -12.51 4.22 4.27
C TRP A 253 -12.01 4.02 2.86
N ARG A 254 -11.12 4.88 2.38
CA ARG A 254 -10.47 4.72 1.08
C ARG A 254 -9.07 4.14 1.23
N LEU A 255 -8.28 4.68 2.14
CA LEU A 255 -6.87 4.32 2.34
C LEU A 255 -6.68 3.63 3.68
N VAL A 256 -6.26 2.36 3.66
CA VAL A 256 -6.14 1.55 4.88
C VAL A 256 -4.79 0.87 5.02
N CYS A 257 -4.49 0.41 6.23
CA CYS A 257 -3.30 -0.39 6.50
C CYS A 257 -3.30 -1.69 5.67
N PRO A 258 -2.16 -2.11 5.12
CA PRO A 258 -2.05 -3.33 4.30
C PRO A 258 -2.17 -4.63 5.10
N VAL A 259 -1.84 -4.60 6.40
CA VAL A 259 -1.95 -5.74 7.31
C VAL A 259 -3.02 -5.43 8.34
N ASN A 260 -2.65 -5.10 9.58
CA ASN A 260 -3.63 -4.77 10.60
C ASN A 260 -3.57 -3.27 10.91
N CYS A 261 -4.73 -2.66 11.10
CA CYS A 261 -4.82 -1.41 11.83
C CYS A 261 -4.43 -1.64 13.29
N GLU A 262 -4.24 -0.57 14.07
CA GLU A 262 -3.87 -0.68 15.50
C GLU A 262 -4.88 -1.47 16.32
N ASP A 263 -6.10 -1.57 15.83
CA ASP A 263 -7.15 -2.34 16.45
C ASP A 263 -7.07 -3.85 16.21
N GLY A 264 -6.14 -4.31 15.37
CA GLY A 264 -6.00 -5.70 14.95
C GLY A 264 -6.84 -6.05 13.72
N MET A 265 -7.64 -5.11 13.20
CA MET A 265 -8.51 -5.34 12.04
C MET A 265 -7.73 -5.19 10.73
N CYS A 266 -7.86 -6.18 9.84
CA CYS A 266 -7.36 -6.08 8.48
C CYS A 266 -8.47 -5.71 7.49
N VAL A 267 -8.67 -4.40 7.34
CA VAL A 267 -9.68 -3.86 6.42
C VAL A 267 -9.37 -4.23 4.96
N ALA A 268 -8.09 -4.21 4.56
CA ALA A 268 -7.66 -4.48 3.19
C ALA A 268 -8.11 -5.86 2.68
N TRP A 269 -7.87 -6.92 3.46
CA TRP A 269 -8.20 -8.29 3.06
C TRP A 269 -9.67 -8.64 3.31
N GLN A 270 -10.29 -8.07 4.35
CA GLN A 270 -11.72 -8.30 4.62
C GLN A 270 -12.61 -7.68 3.55
N CYS A 271 -12.21 -6.54 2.96
CA CYS A 271 -12.89 -5.98 1.80
C CYS A 271 -12.74 -6.82 0.53
N GLU A 272 -11.74 -7.72 0.43
CA GLU A 272 -11.44 -8.47 -0.80
C GLU A 272 -12.47 -9.56 -1.12
N ASN A 273 -13.06 -10.17 -0.09
CA ASN A 273 -13.89 -11.38 -0.21
C ASN A 273 -15.39 -11.17 0.03
N SER A 274 -15.83 -9.96 0.37
CA SER A 274 -17.25 -9.68 0.63
C SER A 274 -17.71 -8.32 0.08
N GLU A 275 -19.03 -8.18 -0.08
CA GLU A 275 -19.73 -6.88 -0.09
C GLU A 275 -19.33 -6.08 1.17
N PRO A 276 -19.32 -4.73 1.12
CA PRO A 276 -18.59 -3.89 2.07
C PRO A 276 -18.84 -4.36 3.50
N PRO A 277 -17.82 -4.90 4.20
CA PRO A 277 -18.02 -5.43 5.53
C PRO A 277 -18.50 -4.30 6.44
N ASN A 278 -19.56 -4.56 7.21
CA ASN A 278 -19.99 -3.62 8.26
C ASN A 278 -19.00 -3.72 9.41
N PHE A 279 -17.93 -2.94 9.32
CA PHE A 279 -16.90 -2.92 10.33
C PHE A 279 -17.33 -2.07 11.53
N PRO A 280 -17.01 -2.51 12.76
CA PRO A 280 -17.24 -1.66 13.92
C PRO A 280 -16.43 -0.37 13.81
N PRO A 281 -16.93 0.74 14.40
CA PRO A 281 -16.19 1.99 14.52
C PRO A 281 -14.79 1.75 15.08
N TYR A 282 -13.80 2.50 14.61
CA TYR A 282 -12.46 2.42 15.19
C TYR A 282 -12.50 2.96 16.62
N ILE A 283 -12.00 2.15 17.56
CA ILE A 283 -11.84 2.53 18.97
C ILE A 283 -10.34 2.68 19.23
N PRO A 284 -9.87 3.90 19.53
CA PRO A 284 -8.47 4.16 19.88
C PRO A 284 -7.97 3.27 21.01
N LYS A 285 -6.65 3.06 21.07
CA LYS A 285 -6.04 2.17 22.06
C LYS A 285 -6.37 2.60 23.49
N GLU A 286 -6.33 3.90 23.81
CA GLU A 286 -6.64 4.37 25.16
C GLU A 286 -8.09 4.06 25.55
N GLU A 287 -9.04 4.32 24.64
CA GLU A 287 -10.45 4.06 24.90
C GLU A 287 -10.74 2.55 24.98
N ARG A 288 -10.03 1.72 24.22
CA ARG A 288 -10.14 0.26 24.34
C ARG A 288 -9.62 -0.24 25.69
N GLU A 289 -8.49 0.29 26.14
CA GLU A 289 -7.94 -0.05 27.45
C GLU A 289 -8.88 0.43 28.57
N ARG A 290 -9.49 1.60 28.42
CA ARG A 290 -10.52 2.10 29.33
C ARG A 290 -11.75 1.18 29.36
N LEU A 291 -12.29 0.79 28.20
CA LEU A 291 -13.43 -0.12 28.08
C LEU A 291 -13.13 -1.51 28.64
N LYS A 292 -11.91 -2.03 28.44
CA LYS A 292 -11.47 -3.28 29.07
C LYS A 292 -11.44 -3.17 30.58
N LYS A 293 -10.90 -2.08 31.15
CA LYS A 293 -10.91 -1.84 32.59
C LYS A 293 -12.32 -1.75 33.15
N LEU A 294 -13.24 -1.08 32.43
CA LEU A 294 -14.64 -1.01 32.82
C LEU A 294 -15.30 -2.39 32.80
N ARG A 295 -15.09 -3.21 31.76
CA ARG A 295 -15.61 -4.58 31.70
C ARG A 295 -15.06 -5.45 32.82
N LEU A 296 -13.76 -5.39 33.09
CA LEU A 296 -13.15 -6.13 34.20
C LEU A 296 -13.75 -5.70 35.55
N ALA A 297 -13.98 -4.39 35.75
CA ALA A 297 -14.63 -3.88 36.96
C ALA A 297 -16.11 -4.31 37.07
N GLU A 298 -16.84 -4.37 35.97
CA GLU A 298 -18.22 -4.89 35.92
C GLU A 298 -18.28 -6.40 36.20
N GLU A 299 -17.36 -7.16 35.63
CA GLU A 299 -17.20 -8.61 35.87
C GLU A 299 -16.82 -8.90 37.33
N GLU A 300 -15.89 -8.13 37.90
CA GLU A 300 -15.56 -8.18 39.33
C GLU A 300 -16.77 -7.84 40.20
N ALA A 301 -17.55 -6.81 39.84
CA ALA A 301 -18.74 -6.40 40.57
C ALA A 301 -19.91 -7.41 40.47
N THR A 302 -19.95 -8.24 39.42
CA THR A 302 -20.93 -9.33 39.28
C THR A 302 -20.50 -10.62 39.98
N CYS A 303 -19.27 -10.70 40.46
CA CYS A 303 -18.79 -11.82 41.26
C CYS A 303 -19.44 -11.80 42.66
N PRO A 304 -20.23 -12.83 43.05
CA PRO A 304 -20.96 -12.85 44.33
C PRO A 304 -20.07 -12.71 45.58
N THR A 305 -18.78 -13.02 45.44
CA THR A 305 -17.79 -13.02 46.53
C THR A 305 -16.93 -11.75 46.58
N TYR A 306 -17.05 -10.82 45.62
CA TYR A 306 -16.22 -9.61 45.56
C TYR A 306 -16.44 -8.67 46.78
N THR A 307 -17.62 -8.70 47.39
CA THR A 307 -17.94 -7.95 48.62
C THR A 307 -17.73 -8.75 49.91
N MET A 308 -17.28 -10.01 49.85
CA MET A 308 -17.08 -10.81 51.05
C MET A 308 -15.77 -10.41 51.75
N PRO A 309 -15.81 -10.04 53.05
CA PRO A 309 -14.61 -9.75 53.82
C PRO A 309 -13.66 -10.96 53.80
N GLY A 310 -12.46 -10.79 53.25
CA GLY A 310 -11.40 -11.81 53.24
C GLY A 310 -11.16 -12.56 51.91
N ALA A 311 -11.91 -12.26 50.83
CA ALA A 311 -11.76 -12.97 49.55
C ALA A 311 -10.56 -12.49 48.69
N PHE A 312 -10.07 -11.27 48.90
CA PHE A 312 -8.88 -10.74 48.22
C PHE A 312 -7.98 -10.05 49.25
N SER A 313 -7.10 -10.84 49.88
CA SER A 313 -5.95 -10.32 50.62
C SER A 313 -4.81 -10.01 49.66
N VAL A 314 -4.18 -8.85 49.87
CA VAL A 314 -3.06 -8.21 49.15
C VAL A 314 -1.98 -9.18 48.66
#